data_AF-A0A932PHH2-F1
#
_entry.id   AF-A0A932PHH2-F1
#
_cell.length_a   1.000
_cell.length_b   1.000
_cell.length_c   1.000
_cell.angle_alpha   90.00
_cell.angle_beta   90.00
_cell.angle_gamma   90.00
#
_symmetry.space_group_name_H-M   'P 1'
#
loop_
_entity.id
_entity.type
_entity.pdbx_description
1 polymer ?
#
loop_
_entity_poly.entity_id
_entity_poly.type
_entity_poly.pdbx_seq_one_letter_code
_entity_poly.pdbx_strand_id
1 'polypeptide(L)'
;MSFSFPIPQTPTSDADHPLARAFASFTEAAVSLERSYAQLQTQVVHLREDLNVTNRELAQSLEENRRIRERQRRILEGLPCGVLVLEGDTVSVLNPEAERLTGVRASEVNVLPAAILAALERARDTGNEEELSIDGTDGEKPTWLSIRHAWLERDAERSTSVFILRDVSAAKELELQRGRLGRQQALVEMSALLAHEIRNPLGSLELFAGLLAEARLEKESQQWVEHVQAGLRTLSATVNNVLHLYNTPQPEAAEMDLGQLLD
;
A
#
# COMPACT_ATOMS: atom_id res chain seq x y z
N MET A 1 -99.92 -73.83 -16.46
CA MET A 1 -99.67 -74.69 -15.29
C MET A 1 -98.47 -74.13 -14.54
N SER A 2 -98.69 -73.79 -13.28
CA SER A 2 -97.73 -73.23 -12.31
C SER A 2 -97.03 -74.36 -11.56
N PHE A 3 -95.72 -74.31 -11.34
CA PHE A 3 -94.96 -74.93 -10.23
C PHE A 3 -93.55 -74.28 -10.22
N SER A 4 -93.25 -73.33 -9.35
CA SER A 4 -92.77 -73.40 -7.95
C SER A 4 -91.28 -73.80 -7.79
N PHE A 5 -90.49 -72.83 -7.30
CA PHE A 5 -89.05 -72.81 -7.01
C PHE A 5 -88.61 -73.82 -5.93
N PRO A 6 -87.29 -74.09 -5.82
CA PRO A 6 -86.61 -73.64 -4.61
C PRO A 6 -85.26 -72.96 -4.88
N ILE A 7 -85.02 -71.88 -4.13
CA ILE A 7 -83.77 -71.12 -4.06
C ILE A 7 -82.82 -71.92 -3.15
N PRO A 8 -81.59 -72.26 -3.55
CA PRO A 8 -80.59 -72.73 -2.61
C PRO A 8 -79.88 -71.54 -1.96
N GLN A 9 -79.82 -71.64 -0.64
CA GLN A 9 -79.46 -70.61 0.31
C GLN A 9 -77.97 -70.25 0.26
N THR A 10 -77.69 -68.99 0.58
CA THR A 10 -76.38 -68.50 1.03
C THR A 10 -75.83 -69.42 2.13
N PRO A 11 -74.62 -70.00 1.99
CA PRO A 11 -73.99 -70.70 3.10
C PRO A 11 -73.53 -69.67 4.13
N THR A 12 -74.08 -69.82 5.32
CA THR A 12 -73.77 -69.16 6.57
C THR A 12 -72.27 -69.16 6.88
N SER A 13 -71.80 -67.98 7.29
CA SER A 13 -70.53 -67.68 7.95
C SER A 13 -70.15 -68.70 9.03
N ASP A 14 -69.09 -69.47 8.78
CA ASP A 14 -68.42 -70.30 9.80
C ASP A 14 -67.03 -69.71 10.08
N ALA A 15 -66.86 -69.12 11.26
CA ALA A 15 -65.75 -68.23 11.60
C ALA A 15 -64.49 -68.94 12.14
N ASP A 16 -64.42 -70.28 12.08
CA ASP A 16 -63.35 -71.09 12.70
C ASP A 16 -62.47 -71.89 11.71
N HIS A 17 -62.46 -71.54 10.41
CA HIS A 17 -61.56 -72.20 9.46
C HIS A 17 -60.12 -71.64 9.57
N PRO A 18 -59.09 -72.44 9.92
CA PRO A 18 -57.71 -71.96 10.10
C PRO A 18 -57.12 -71.34 8.83
N LEU A 19 -57.57 -71.80 7.66
CA LEU A 19 -57.24 -71.22 6.36
C LEU A 19 -57.81 -69.81 6.18
N ALA A 20 -59.06 -69.55 6.58
CA ALA A 20 -59.68 -68.22 6.45
C ALA A 20 -58.98 -67.19 7.34
N ARG A 21 -58.56 -67.60 8.55
CA ARG A 21 -57.69 -66.78 9.42
C ARG A 21 -56.30 -66.53 8.84
N ALA A 22 -55.67 -67.54 8.23
CA ALA A 22 -54.37 -67.39 7.57
C ALA A 22 -54.45 -66.50 6.31
N PHE A 23 -55.52 -66.60 5.52
CA PHE A 23 -55.77 -65.70 4.40
C PHE A 23 -56.08 -64.28 4.86
N ALA A 24 -56.84 -64.11 5.95
CA ALA A 24 -57.10 -62.79 6.53
C ALA A 24 -55.80 -62.14 7.03
N SER A 25 -54.94 -62.87 7.76
CA SER A 25 -53.66 -62.34 8.24
C SER A 25 -52.67 -62.06 7.12
N PHE A 26 -52.63 -62.89 6.07
CA PHE A 26 -51.83 -62.63 4.87
C PHE A 26 -52.34 -61.39 4.12
N THR A 27 -53.65 -61.23 3.98
CA THR A 27 -54.26 -60.07 3.31
C THR A 27 -53.98 -58.80 4.11
N GLU A 28 -54.11 -58.85 5.43
CA GLU A 28 -53.76 -57.74 6.32
C GLU A 28 -52.27 -57.39 6.25
N ALA A 29 -51.39 -58.39 6.22
CA ALA A 29 -49.96 -58.19 6.06
C ALA A 29 -49.59 -57.60 4.69
N ALA A 30 -50.25 -58.04 3.61
CA ALA A 30 -50.06 -57.51 2.26
C ALA A 30 -50.51 -56.04 2.15
N VAL A 31 -51.67 -55.72 2.73
CA VAL A 31 -52.19 -54.34 2.81
C VAL A 31 -51.27 -53.45 3.66
N SER A 32 -50.74 -53.99 4.76
CA SER A 32 -49.75 -53.28 5.59
C SER A 32 -48.46 -52.99 4.81
N LEU A 33 -47.94 -53.97 4.07
CA LEU A 33 -46.73 -53.82 3.25
C LEU A 33 -46.94 -52.80 2.13
N GLU A 34 -48.10 -52.84 1.46
CA GLU A 34 -48.46 -51.89 0.40
C GLU A 34 -48.53 -50.45 0.95
N ARG A 35 -49.11 -50.26 2.14
CA ARG A 35 -49.12 -48.97 2.84
C ARG A 35 -47.71 -48.51 3.22
N SER A 36 -46.86 -49.40 3.76
CA SER A 36 -45.47 -49.06 4.10
C SER A 36 -44.64 -48.70 2.86
N TYR A 37 -44.84 -49.42 1.74
CA TYR A 37 -44.18 -49.11 0.47
C TYR A 37 -44.61 -47.75 -0.07
N ALA A 38 -45.92 -47.45 -0.05
CA ALA A 38 -46.44 -46.14 -0.47
C ALA A 38 -45.92 -44.98 0.42
N GLN A 39 -45.81 -45.21 1.73
CA GLN A 39 -45.22 -44.24 2.66
C GLN A 39 -43.74 -43.99 2.38
N LEU A 40 -42.95 -45.06 2.19
CA LEU A 40 -41.53 -44.95 1.85
C LEU A 40 -41.34 -44.21 0.52
N GLN A 41 -42.16 -44.52 -0.49
CA GLN A 41 -42.10 -43.86 -1.79
C GLN A 41 -42.37 -42.36 -1.67
N THR A 42 -43.35 -41.98 -0.83
CA THR A 42 -43.63 -40.57 -0.52
C THR A 42 -42.44 -39.90 0.18
N GLN A 43 -41.84 -40.56 1.17
CA GLN A 43 -40.65 -40.06 1.86
C GLN A 43 -39.45 -39.90 0.91
N VAL A 44 -39.22 -40.84 0.00
CA VAL A 44 -38.14 -40.75 -0.99
C VAL A 44 -38.34 -39.56 -1.93
N VAL A 45 -39.58 -39.29 -2.34
CA VAL A 45 -39.89 -38.12 -3.18
C VAL A 45 -39.64 -36.83 -2.41
N HIS A 46 -40.15 -36.71 -1.19
CA HIS A 46 -39.93 -35.54 -0.33
C HIS A 46 -38.43 -35.30 -0.07
N LEU A 47 -37.69 -36.34 0.31
CA LEU A 47 -36.27 -36.23 0.61
C LEU A 47 -35.44 -35.87 -0.63
N ARG A 48 -35.83 -36.37 -1.81
CA ARG A 48 -35.22 -35.93 -3.08
C ARG A 48 -35.51 -34.47 -3.38
N GLU A 49 -36.71 -33.99 -3.07
CA GLU A 49 -37.07 -32.58 -3.27
C GLU A 49 -36.28 -31.68 -2.32
N ASP A 50 -36.23 -32.01 -1.03
CA ASP A 50 -35.41 -31.30 -0.03
C ASP A 50 -33.94 -31.26 -0.45
N LEU A 51 -33.37 -32.41 -0.84
CA LEU A 51 -31.99 -32.50 -1.30
C LEU A 51 -31.74 -31.63 -2.54
N ASN A 52 -32.69 -31.58 -3.47
CA ASN A 52 -32.59 -30.73 -4.66
C ASN A 52 -32.71 -29.24 -4.33
N VAL A 53 -33.47 -28.87 -3.30
CA VAL A 53 -33.53 -27.49 -2.79
C VAL A 53 -32.20 -27.13 -2.13
N THR A 54 -31.73 -27.93 -1.16
CA THR A 54 -30.46 -27.68 -0.45
C THR A 54 -29.26 -27.66 -1.39
N ASN A 55 -29.20 -28.56 -2.39
CA ASN A 55 -28.13 -28.54 -3.39
C ASN A 55 -28.14 -27.25 -4.23
N ARG A 56 -29.31 -26.72 -4.57
CA ARG A 56 -29.44 -25.45 -5.30
C ARG A 56 -28.99 -24.27 -4.44
N GLU A 57 -29.42 -24.22 -3.18
CA GLU A 57 -29.00 -23.19 -2.23
C GLU A 57 -27.49 -23.22 -1.98
N LEU A 58 -26.92 -24.41 -1.78
CA LEU A 58 -25.48 -24.58 -1.61
C LEU A 58 -24.72 -24.13 -2.86
N ALA A 59 -25.18 -24.49 -4.06
CA ALA A 59 -24.56 -24.06 -5.30
C ALA A 59 -24.57 -22.53 -5.46
N GLN A 60 -25.67 -21.88 -5.07
CA GLN A 60 -25.77 -20.41 -5.06
C GLN A 60 -24.79 -19.80 -4.06
N SER A 61 -24.73 -20.31 -2.83
CA SER A 61 -23.81 -19.82 -1.80
C SER A 61 -22.34 -19.98 -2.19
N LEU A 62 -21.99 -21.09 -2.84
CA LEU A 62 -20.62 -21.32 -3.34
C LEU A 62 -20.26 -20.34 -4.45
N GLU A 63 -21.18 -20.06 -5.37
CA GLU A 63 -20.97 -19.09 -6.45
C GLU A 63 -20.82 -17.66 -5.90
N GLU A 64 -21.65 -17.28 -4.93
CA GLU A 64 -21.55 -15.97 -4.27
C GLU A 64 -20.20 -15.81 -3.54
N ASN A 65 -19.78 -16.82 -2.78
CA ASN A 65 -18.48 -16.82 -2.12
C ASN A 65 -17.32 -16.72 -3.12
N ARG A 66 -17.40 -17.42 -4.26
CA ARG A 66 -16.39 -17.31 -5.33
C ARG A 66 -16.31 -15.89 -5.87
N ARG A 67 -17.45 -15.27 -6.18
CA ARG A 67 -17.49 -13.88 -6.68
C ARG A 67 -16.90 -12.89 -5.69
N ILE A 68 -17.20 -13.03 -4.40
CA ILE A 68 -16.65 -12.16 -3.36
C ILE A 68 -15.12 -12.32 -3.29
N ARG A 69 -14.61 -13.55 -3.27
CA ARG A 69 -13.16 -13.82 -3.23
C ARG A 69 -12.44 -13.31 -4.46
N GLU A 70 -13.00 -13.52 -5.64
CA GLU A 70 -12.41 -13.01 -6.89
C GLU A 70 -12.36 -11.48 -6.91
N ARG A 71 -13.42 -10.82 -6.44
CA ARG A 71 -13.45 -9.36 -6.31
C ARG A 71 -12.37 -8.87 -5.33
N GLN A 72 -12.25 -9.49 -4.15
CA GLN A 72 -11.22 -9.14 -3.18
C GLN A 72 -9.81 -9.29 -3.76
N ARG A 73 -9.55 -10.39 -4.47
CA ARG A 73 -8.27 -10.63 -5.13
C ARG A 73 -7.96 -9.52 -6.14
N ARG A 74 -8.91 -9.17 -7.02
CA ARG A 74 -8.72 -8.09 -8.01
C ARG A 74 -8.46 -6.73 -7.36
N ILE A 75 -9.12 -6.45 -6.23
CA ILE A 75 -8.86 -5.21 -5.48
C ILE A 75 -7.42 -5.22 -4.96
N LEU A 76 -6.98 -6.28 -4.30
CA LEU A 76 -5.61 -6.39 -3.77
C LEU A 76 -4.53 -6.33 -4.85
N GLU A 77 -4.79 -6.93 -6.01
CA GLU A 77 -3.89 -6.91 -7.17
C GLU A 77 -3.81 -5.52 -7.84
N GLY A 78 -4.87 -4.70 -7.73
CA GLY A 78 -4.93 -3.37 -8.34
C GLY A 78 -4.49 -2.22 -7.43
N LEU A 79 -4.15 -2.48 -6.17
CA LEU A 79 -3.72 -1.43 -5.25
C LEU A 79 -2.29 -0.95 -5.61
N PRO A 80 -2.03 0.37 -5.61
CA PRO A 80 -0.69 0.92 -5.86
C PRO A 80 0.21 0.85 -4.60
N CYS A 81 -0.06 -0.10 -3.71
CA CYS A 81 0.72 -0.35 -2.51
C CYS A 81 0.91 -1.86 -2.33
N GLY A 82 2.07 -2.21 -1.77
CA GLY A 82 2.32 -3.57 -1.32
C GLY A 82 1.49 -3.87 -0.08
N VAL A 83 0.83 -5.02 -0.06
CA VAL A 83 0.12 -5.54 1.10
C VAL A 83 0.70 -6.91 1.44
N LEU A 84 1.19 -7.02 2.67
CA LEU A 84 1.71 -8.24 3.27
C LEU A 84 0.89 -8.53 4.53
N VAL A 85 0.27 -9.70 4.61
CA VAL A 85 -0.50 -10.13 5.79
C VAL A 85 0.20 -11.31 6.44
N LEU A 86 0.50 -11.19 7.73
CA LEU A 86 1.02 -12.29 8.54
C LEU A 86 -0.05 -12.78 9.51
N GLU A 87 -0.28 -14.09 9.53
CA GLU A 87 -1.01 -14.79 10.58
C GLU A 87 0.02 -15.45 11.50
N GLY A 88 0.20 -14.89 12.70
CA GLY A 88 1.36 -15.20 13.53
C GLY A 88 2.65 -14.77 12.84
N ASP A 89 3.55 -15.74 12.58
CA ASP A 89 4.80 -15.55 11.85
C ASP A 89 4.74 -16.07 10.40
N THR A 90 3.57 -16.53 9.93
CA THR A 90 3.40 -17.06 8.57
C THR A 90 2.76 -16.04 7.66
N VAL A 91 3.32 -15.82 6.46
CA VAL A 91 2.67 -14.98 5.45
C VAL A 91 1.43 -15.66 4.91
N SER A 92 0.28 -15.05 5.12
CA SER A 92 -1.02 -15.48 4.59
C SER A 92 -1.29 -14.85 3.22
N VAL A 93 -0.92 -13.59 3.03
CA VAL A 93 -1.15 -12.85 1.78
C VAL A 93 0.04 -11.99 1.42
N LEU A 94 0.43 -12.01 0.14
CA LEU A 94 1.39 -11.11 -0.46
C LEU A 94 0.84 -10.69 -1.83
N ASN A 95 0.59 -9.40 -2.04
CA ASN A 95 0.10 -8.92 -3.34
C ASN A 95 1.26 -8.65 -4.33
N PRO A 96 0.98 -8.53 -5.64
CA PRO A 96 2.02 -8.33 -6.65
C PRO A 96 2.88 -7.08 -6.45
N GLU A 97 2.30 -5.98 -5.94
CA GLU A 97 3.09 -4.79 -5.61
C GLU A 97 4.05 -5.03 -4.45
N ALA A 98 3.66 -5.81 -3.43
CA ALA A 98 4.58 -6.19 -2.36
C ALA A 98 5.70 -7.09 -2.90
N GLU A 99 5.42 -8.00 -3.83
CA GLU A 99 6.46 -8.80 -4.50
C GLU A 99 7.43 -7.90 -5.27
N ARG A 100 6.91 -6.92 -6.02
CA ARG A 100 7.72 -5.95 -6.77
C ARG A 100 8.62 -5.11 -5.86
N LEU A 101 8.09 -4.62 -4.73
CA LEU A 101 8.81 -3.74 -3.81
C LEU A 101 9.81 -4.49 -2.93
N THR A 102 9.50 -5.73 -2.56
CA THR A 102 10.41 -6.56 -1.73
C THR A 102 11.40 -7.36 -2.56
N GLY A 103 11.14 -7.53 -3.86
CA GLY A 103 11.91 -8.39 -4.76
C GLY A 103 11.71 -9.89 -4.50
N VAL A 104 10.75 -10.25 -3.65
CA VAL A 104 10.50 -11.63 -3.20
C VAL A 104 9.15 -12.09 -3.71
N ARG A 105 9.12 -13.27 -4.31
CA ARG A 105 7.87 -13.92 -4.72
C ARG A 105 7.15 -14.55 -3.53
N ALA A 106 5.83 -14.66 -3.60
CA ALA A 106 5.01 -15.30 -2.56
C ALA A 106 5.44 -16.74 -2.24
N SER A 107 6.08 -17.43 -3.19
CA SER A 107 6.64 -18.78 -3.00
C SER A 107 7.94 -18.82 -2.18
N GLU A 108 8.62 -17.68 -2.02
CA GLU A 108 9.95 -17.53 -1.42
C GLU A 108 9.93 -16.61 -0.18
N VAL A 109 8.75 -16.44 0.43
CA VAL A 109 8.49 -15.61 1.62
C VAL A 109 9.54 -15.72 2.73
N ASN A 110 10.13 -16.91 2.92
CA ASN A 110 11.16 -17.16 3.95
C ASN A 110 12.53 -16.51 3.61
N VAL A 111 12.66 -15.85 2.46
CA VAL A 111 13.91 -15.24 1.95
C VAL A 111 13.76 -13.71 1.82
N LEU A 112 12.94 -13.09 2.68
CA LEU A 112 12.91 -11.64 2.78
C LEU A 112 14.32 -11.10 3.14
N PRO A 113 14.81 -10.07 2.43
CA PRO A 113 16.06 -9.40 2.79
C PRO A 113 16.05 -8.97 4.26
N ALA A 114 17.16 -9.17 4.97
CA ALA A 114 17.27 -8.86 6.40
C ALA A 114 16.91 -7.40 6.73
N ALA A 115 17.20 -6.46 5.81
CA ALA A 115 16.83 -5.06 5.96
C ALA A 115 15.32 -4.84 6.00
N ILE A 116 14.56 -5.56 5.16
CA ILE A 116 13.09 -5.50 5.11
C ILE A 116 12.51 -6.18 6.35
N LEU A 117 13.03 -7.34 6.73
CA LEU A 117 12.58 -8.05 7.94
C LEU A 117 12.75 -7.17 9.19
N ALA A 118 13.91 -6.56 9.36
CA ALA A 118 14.16 -5.66 10.48
C ALA A 118 13.26 -4.41 10.45
N ALA A 119 12.90 -3.91 9.26
CA ALA A 119 11.98 -2.79 9.12
C ALA A 119 10.52 -3.19 9.44
N LEU A 120 10.08 -4.39 9.06
CA LEU A 120 8.79 -4.94 9.44
C LEU A 120 8.68 -5.11 10.96
N GLU A 121 9.72 -5.64 11.61
CA GLU A 121 9.77 -5.78 13.07
C GLU A 121 9.70 -4.42 13.78
N ARG A 122 10.49 -3.44 13.32
CA ARG A 122 10.42 -2.07 13.87
C ARG A 122 9.03 -1.46 13.71
N ALA A 123 8.44 -1.56 12.52
CA ALA A 123 7.10 -1.03 12.26
C ALA A 123 6.05 -1.73 13.16
N ARG A 124 6.23 -3.04 13.43
CA ARG A 124 5.37 -3.79 14.34
C ARG A 124 5.47 -3.29 15.79
N ASP A 125 6.68 -3.02 16.25
CA ASP A 125 6.95 -2.60 17.63
C ASP A 125 6.59 -1.13 17.90
N THR A 126 6.90 -0.24 16.96
CA THR A 126 6.62 1.20 17.11
C THR A 126 5.19 1.56 16.73
N GLY A 127 4.57 0.81 15.83
CA GLY A 127 3.28 1.15 15.21
C GLY A 127 3.34 2.37 14.29
N ASN A 128 4.53 2.91 14.03
CA ASN A 128 4.75 4.07 13.19
C ASN A 128 5.10 3.67 11.76
N GLU A 129 5.10 4.66 10.88
CA GLU A 129 5.57 4.53 9.51
C GLU A 129 7.11 4.54 9.53
N GLU A 130 7.72 3.44 9.08
CA GLU A 130 9.17 3.27 9.00
C GLU A 130 9.60 3.42 7.54
N GLU A 131 10.61 4.26 7.29
CA GLU A 131 11.17 4.46 5.95
C GLU A 131 12.49 3.71 5.82
N LEU A 132 12.62 2.91 4.75
CA LEU A 132 13.81 2.14 4.41
C LEU A 132 14.30 2.54 3.03
N SER A 133 15.58 2.87 2.91
CA SER A 133 16.24 3.00 1.61
C SER A 133 16.74 1.64 1.16
N ILE A 134 16.30 1.20 -0.01
CA ILE A 134 16.80 0.01 -0.69
C ILE A 134 17.69 0.50 -1.81
N ASP A 135 18.98 0.14 -1.74
CA ASP A 135 19.92 0.48 -2.79
C ASP A 135 19.50 -0.21 -4.10
N GLY A 136 19.42 0.57 -5.17
CA GLY A 136 19.12 0.04 -6.49
C GLY A 136 20.25 -0.89 -6.95
N THR A 137 19.89 -1.91 -7.72
CA THR A 137 20.90 -2.73 -8.40
C THR A 137 21.65 -1.89 -9.43
N ASP A 138 22.98 -1.90 -9.36
CA ASP A 138 23.91 -1.42 -10.40
C ASP A 138 23.61 0.00 -10.95
N GLY A 139 23.76 1.02 -10.09
CA GLY A 139 23.71 2.43 -10.49
C GLY A 139 22.30 3.03 -10.61
N GLU A 140 21.25 2.25 -10.38
CA GLU A 140 19.89 2.77 -10.24
C GLU A 140 19.73 3.61 -8.96
N LYS A 141 18.81 4.59 -9.02
CA LYS A 141 18.52 5.45 -7.88
C LYS A 141 17.99 4.61 -6.71
N PRO A 142 18.35 4.94 -5.46
CA PRO A 142 17.83 4.24 -4.30
C PRO A 142 16.31 4.38 -4.25
N THR A 143 15.63 3.25 -4.02
CA THR A 143 14.18 3.20 -3.85
C THR A 143 13.86 3.38 -2.37
N TRP A 144 13.02 4.36 -2.06
CA TRP A 144 12.55 4.60 -0.70
C TRP A 144 11.24 3.86 -0.47
N LEU A 145 11.23 2.98 0.52
CA LEU A 145 10.10 2.17 0.90
C LEU A 145 9.58 2.63 2.26
N SER A 146 8.34 3.07 2.31
CA SER A 146 7.60 3.25 3.56
C SER A 146 6.91 1.94 3.92
N ILE A 147 7.03 1.54 5.19
CA ILE A 147 6.39 0.37 5.77
C ILE A 147 5.55 0.81 6.95
N ARG A 148 4.26 0.53 6.89
CA ARG A 148 3.33 0.77 8.00
C ARG A 148 2.69 -0.54 8.45
N HIS A 149 2.65 -0.74 9.76
CA HIS A 149 2.00 -1.88 10.36
C HIS A 149 0.60 -1.51 10.90
N ALA A 150 -0.35 -2.44 10.75
CA ALA A 150 -1.68 -2.38 11.34
C ALA A 150 -2.12 -3.75 11.83
N TRP A 151 -2.71 -3.81 13.03
CA TRP A 151 -3.34 -5.03 13.54
C TRP A 151 -4.72 -5.20 12.91
N LEU A 152 -4.98 -6.36 12.29
CA LEU A 152 -6.31 -6.71 11.79
C LEU A 152 -7.11 -7.46 12.87
N GLU A 153 -6.50 -8.46 13.49
CA GLU A 153 -7.06 -9.21 14.61
C GLU A 153 -5.96 -9.42 15.65
N ARG A 154 -6.28 -9.15 16.92
CA ARG A 154 -5.35 -9.35 18.03
C ARG A 154 -6.09 -10.07 19.15
N ASP A 155 -6.22 -11.39 18.99
CA ASP A 155 -6.73 -12.29 20.02
C ASP A 155 -5.61 -13.20 20.53
N ALA A 156 -5.78 -13.80 21.71
CA ALA A 156 -4.78 -14.64 22.38
C ALA A 156 -4.37 -15.87 21.55
N GLU A 157 -5.22 -16.32 20.63
CA GLU A 157 -4.97 -17.47 19.74
C GLU A 157 -4.65 -17.09 18.28
N ARG A 158 -4.99 -15.87 17.84
CA ARG A 158 -4.78 -15.42 16.45
C ARG A 158 -4.34 -13.96 16.42
N SER A 159 -3.09 -13.74 16.04
CA SER A 159 -2.52 -12.43 15.75
C SER A 159 -2.39 -12.26 14.24
N THR A 160 -3.28 -11.48 13.63
CA THR A 160 -3.21 -11.14 12.21
C THR A 160 -2.68 -9.72 12.06
N SER A 161 -1.48 -9.60 11.51
CA SER A 161 -0.80 -8.33 11.24
C SER A 161 -0.80 -8.03 9.75
N VAL A 162 -1.02 -6.76 9.41
CA VAL A 162 -1.03 -6.26 8.04
C VAL A 162 0.06 -5.22 7.92
N PHE A 163 0.95 -5.41 6.95
CA PHE A 163 1.98 -4.47 6.56
C PHE A 163 1.61 -3.86 5.21
N ILE A 164 1.64 -2.54 5.17
CA ILE A 164 1.40 -1.75 3.97
C ILE A 164 2.75 -1.16 3.56
N LEU A 165 3.20 -1.53 2.36
CA LEU A 165 4.45 -1.08 1.78
C LEU A 165 4.16 -0.07 0.67
N ARG A 166 4.85 1.06 0.67
CA ARG A 166 4.65 2.12 -0.31
C ARG A 166 5.96 2.64 -0.84
N ASP A 167 6.09 2.71 -2.16
CA ASP A 167 7.18 3.44 -2.79
C ASP A 167 6.98 4.94 -2.56
N VAL A 168 7.89 5.55 -1.80
CA VAL A 168 7.91 6.98 -1.47
C VAL A 168 9.10 7.69 -2.12
N SER A 169 9.77 7.05 -3.09
CA SER A 169 10.96 7.58 -3.77
C SER A 169 10.70 8.95 -4.41
N ALA A 170 9.58 9.09 -5.12
CA ALA A 170 9.21 10.35 -5.75
C ALA A 170 8.96 11.48 -4.72
N ALA A 171 8.31 11.14 -3.60
CA ALA A 171 8.05 12.10 -2.52
C ALA A 171 9.36 12.55 -1.85
N LYS A 172 10.28 11.61 -1.61
CA LYS A 172 11.60 11.90 -1.03
C LYS A 172 12.47 12.76 -1.93
N GLU A 173 12.48 12.50 -3.24
CA GLU A 173 13.19 13.35 -4.19
C GLU A 173 12.67 14.80 -4.14
N LEU A 174 11.35 14.97 -4.13
CA LEU A 174 10.71 16.29 -3.99
C LEU A 174 11.06 16.98 -2.67
N GLU A 175 11.08 16.24 -1.57
CA GLU A 175 11.48 16.74 -0.25
C GLU A 175 12.93 17.24 -0.26
N LEU A 176 13.84 16.43 -0.81
CA LEU A 176 15.26 16.79 -0.92
C LEU A 176 15.49 18.00 -1.82
N GLN A 177 14.80 18.08 -2.96
CA GLN A 177 14.87 19.22 -3.87
C GLN A 177 14.37 20.50 -3.20
N ARG A 178 13.24 20.44 -2.48
CA ARG A 178 12.73 21.57 -1.71
C ARG A 178 13.71 22.01 -0.62
N GLY A 179 14.31 21.06 0.09
CA GLY A 179 15.34 21.37 1.09
C GLY A 179 16.56 22.07 0.49
N ARG A 180 17.00 21.66 -0.70
CA ARG A 180 18.10 22.31 -1.44
C ARG A 180 17.74 23.74 -1.85
N LEU A 181 16.57 23.92 -2.46
CA LEU A 181 16.09 25.25 -2.88
C LEU A 181 15.93 26.20 -1.68
N GLY A 182 15.36 25.72 -0.57
CA GLY A 182 15.24 26.51 0.65
C GLY A 182 16.60 26.95 1.21
N ARG A 183 17.59 26.05 1.24
CA ARG A 183 18.97 26.43 1.62
C ARG A 183 19.59 27.44 0.67
N GLN A 184 19.39 27.29 -0.64
CA GLN A 184 19.88 28.25 -1.63
C GLN A 184 19.25 29.62 -1.44
N GLN A 185 17.93 29.70 -1.25
CA GLN A 185 17.24 30.96 -0.98
C GLN A 185 17.74 31.64 0.29
N ALA A 186 17.91 30.88 1.38
CA ALA A 186 18.47 31.41 2.62
C ALA A 186 19.90 31.95 2.42
N LEU A 187 20.73 31.28 1.62
CA LEU A 187 22.07 31.76 1.28
C LEU A 187 22.04 33.04 0.45
N VAL A 188 21.12 33.17 -0.50
CA VAL A 188 20.95 34.40 -1.30
C VAL A 188 20.57 35.58 -0.39
N GLU A 189 19.58 35.38 0.48
CA GLU A 189 19.12 36.41 1.42
C GLU A 189 20.23 36.82 2.40
N MET A 190 20.93 35.85 3.00
CA MET A 190 22.07 36.13 3.88
C MET A 190 23.22 36.82 3.14
N SER A 191 23.51 36.44 1.90
CA SER A 191 24.58 37.06 1.10
C SER A 191 24.27 38.54 0.83
N ALA A 192 23.02 38.87 0.50
CA ALA A 192 22.60 40.25 0.32
C ALA A 192 22.74 41.08 1.60
N LEU A 193 22.41 40.52 2.77
CA LEU A 193 22.60 41.20 4.05
C LEU A 193 24.09 41.41 4.36
N LEU A 194 24.89 40.33 4.25
CA LEU A 194 26.34 40.38 4.46
C LEU A 194 27.05 41.35 3.50
N ALA A 195 26.56 41.47 2.27
CA ALA A 195 27.05 42.45 1.30
C ALA A 195 26.99 43.87 1.86
N HIS A 196 25.83 44.23 2.41
CA HIS A 196 25.62 45.54 3.01
C HIS A 196 26.47 45.71 4.27
N GLU A 197 26.56 44.70 5.12
CA GLU A 197 27.34 44.76 6.36
C GLU A 197 28.86 44.84 6.13
N ILE A 198 29.39 44.26 5.06
CA ILE A 198 30.82 44.34 4.72
C ILE A 198 31.15 45.65 3.98
N ARG A 199 30.25 46.13 3.11
CA ARG A 199 30.46 47.38 2.35
C ARG A 199 30.59 48.60 3.28
N ASN A 200 29.85 48.62 4.39
CA ASN A 200 29.86 49.73 5.35
C ASN A 200 31.23 49.98 6.03
N PRO A 201 31.88 48.99 6.68
CA PRO A 201 33.21 49.19 7.26
C PRO A 201 34.27 49.42 6.19
N LEU A 202 34.16 48.80 5.00
CA LEU A 202 35.08 49.07 3.90
C LEU A 202 35.01 50.52 3.42
N GLY A 203 33.81 51.06 3.21
CA GLY A 203 33.64 52.46 2.84
C GLY A 203 34.15 53.42 3.91
N SER A 204 33.97 53.08 5.20
CA SER A 204 34.52 53.86 6.32
C SER A 204 36.05 53.83 6.34
N LEU A 205 36.66 52.67 6.12
CA LEU A 205 38.11 52.51 6.02
C LEU A 205 38.68 53.23 4.78
N GLU A 206 37.96 53.24 3.66
CA GLU A 206 38.36 53.97 2.44
C GLU A 206 38.38 55.47 2.69
N LEU A 207 37.36 55.99 3.40
CA LEU A 207 37.31 57.40 3.81
C LEU A 207 38.48 57.77 4.73
N PHE A 208 38.74 56.99 5.78
CA PHE A 208 39.86 57.26 6.69
C PHE A 208 41.22 57.17 5.99
N ALA A 209 41.41 56.19 5.11
CA ALA A 209 42.62 56.09 4.31
C ALA A 209 42.76 57.26 3.33
N GLY A 210 41.65 57.80 2.79
CA GLY A 210 41.62 59.04 2.00
C GLY A 210 42.07 60.26 2.81
N LEU A 211 41.50 60.45 3.99
CA LEU A 211 41.87 61.54 4.90
C LEU A 211 43.35 61.48 5.32
N LEU A 212 43.88 60.27 5.56
CA LEU A 212 45.30 60.07 5.85
C LEU A 212 46.20 60.38 4.65
N ALA A 213 45.74 60.15 3.42
CA ALA A 213 46.50 60.51 2.22
C ALA A 213 46.55 62.03 1.99
N GLU A 214 45.50 62.75 2.36
CA GLU A 214 45.44 64.21 2.32
C GLU A 214 46.23 64.88 3.46
N ALA A 215 46.41 64.19 4.58
CA ALA A 215 47.29 64.64 5.65
C ALA A 215 48.75 64.67 5.13
N ARG A 216 49.45 65.79 5.34
CA ARG A 216 50.88 65.94 5.01
C ARG A 216 51.75 65.08 5.94
N LEU A 217 51.75 63.77 5.70
CA LEU A 217 52.55 62.78 6.42
C LEU A 217 53.99 62.71 5.89
N GLU A 218 54.88 62.10 6.67
CA GLU A 218 56.24 61.78 6.21
C GLU A 218 56.21 60.80 5.03
N LYS A 219 57.24 60.85 4.17
CA LYS A 219 57.34 60.05 2.93
C LYS A 219 57.12 58.55 3.14
N GLU A 220 57.62 58.01 4.25
CA GLU A 220 57.45 56.60 4.59
C GLU A 220 55.98 56.29 4.87
N SER A 221 55.31 57.08 5.72
CA SER A 221 53.88 56.96 6.04
C SER A 221 52.96 57.11 4.83
N GLN A 222 53.31 57.95 3.85
CA GLN A 222 52.56 58.06 2.58
C GLN A 222 52.53 56.73 1.80
N GLN A 223 53.66 56.02 1.71
CA GLN A 223 53.72 54.72 1.02
C GLN A 223 52.85 53.66 1.69
N TRP A 224 52.76 53.68 3.03
CA TRP A 224 51.88 52.78 3.79
C TRP A 224 50.40 53.09 3.51
N VAL A 225 50.01 54.36 3.47
CA VAL A 225 48.63 54.77 3.17
C VAL A 225 48.23 54.37 1.74
N GLU A 226 49.10 54.54 0.75
CA GLU A 226 48.86 54.08 -0.62
C GLU A 226 48.66 52.55 -0.70
N HIS A 227 49.47 51.77 0.02
CA HIS A 227 49.30 50.31 0.09
C HIS A 227 47.97 49.91 0.74
N VAL A 228 47.58 50.57 1.83
CA VAL A 228 46.30 50.32 2.51
C VAL A 228 45.13 50.63 1.58
N GLN A 229 45.16 51.76 0.87
CA GLN A 229 44.12 52.09 -0.11
C GLN A 229 44.03 51.08 -1.25
N ALA A 230 45.16 50.63 -1.79
CA ALA A 230 45.18 49.63 -2.86
C ALA A 230 44.62 48.27 -2.37
N GLY A 231 44.99 47.84 -1.15
CA GLY A 231 44.46 46.63 -0.53
C GLY A 231 42.95 46.71 -0.30
N LEU A 232 42.45 47.86 0.16
CA LEU A 232 41.03 48.05 0.45
C LEU A 232 40.16 48.05 -0.82
N ARG A 233 40.62 48.70 -1.91
CA ARG A 233 39.96 48.63 -3.22
C ARG A 233 39.89 47.21 -3.75
N THR A 234 40.98 46.45 -3.59
CA THR A 234 41.05 45.04 -4.00
C THR A 234 40.08 44.17 -3.20
N LEU A 235 39.99 44.41 -1.88
CA LEU A 235 39.05 43.70 -1.02
C LEU A 235 37.60 44.02 -1.40
N SER A 236 37.29 45.29 -1.61
CA SER A 236 35.96 45.76 -2.04
C SER A 236 35.54 45.13 -3.38
N ALA A 237 36.45 45.06 -4.35
CA ALA A 237 36.21 44.39 -5.63
C ALA A 237 35.98 42.87 -5.46
N THR A 238 36.79 42.21 -4.63
CA THR A 238 36.66 40.77 -4.36
C THR A 238 35.34 40.43 -3.69
N VAL A 239 34.96 41.20 -2.67
CA VAL A 239 33.69 41.06 -1.95
C VAL A 239 32.52 41.24 -2.90
N ASN A 240 32.50 42.31 -3.71
CA ASN A 240 31.44 42.54 -4.69
C ASN A 240 31.34 41.40 -5.71
N ASN A 241 32.46 40.83 -6.19
CA ASN A 241 32.45 39.71 -7.12
C ASN A 241 31.87 38.42 -6.51
N VAL A 242 32.29 38.06 -5.30
CA VAL A 242 31.76 36.86 -4.60
C VAL A 242 30.27 37.00 -4.37
N LEU A 243 29.81 38.18 -3.94
CA LEU A 243 28.40 38.44 -3.69
C LEU A 243 27.58 38.44 -4.98
N HIS A 244 28.13 38.96 -6.08
CA HIS A 244 27.49 38.93 -7.39
C HIS A 244 27.25 37.48 -7.87
N LEU A 245 28.21 36.57 -7.63
CA LEU A 245 28.08 35.16 -8.01
C LEU A 245 26.84 34.50 -7.37
N TYR A 246 26.57 34.82 -6.10
CA TYR A 246 25.44 34.24 -5.38
C TYR A 246 24.12 35.00 -5.57
N ASN A 247 24.18 36.25 -6.03
CA ASN A 247 23.00 37.09 -6.25
C ASN A 247 22.55 37.15 -7.72
N THR A 248 23.13 36.33 -8.60
CA THR A 248 22.75 36.33 -10.01
C THR A 248 21.36 35.69 -10.14
N PRO A 249 20.35 36.39 -10.71
CA PRO A 249 19.08 35.74 -11.04
C PRO A 249 19.33 34.57 -11.98
N GLN A 250 18.55 33.51 -11.86
CA GLN A 250 18.64 32.38 -12.78
C GLN A 250 18.52 32.90 -14.22
N PRO A 251 19.43 32.50 -15.14
CA PRO A 251 19.38 32.98 -16.51
C PRO A 251 18.03 32.61 -17.13
N GLU A 252 17.27 33.62 -17.51
CA GLU A 252 16.01 33.46 -18.23
C GLU A 252 16.33 33.13 -19.68
N ALA A 253 15.93 31.95 -20.14
CA ALA A 253 16.08 31.58 -21.54
C ALA A 253 15.08 32.40 -22.37
N ALA A 254 15.59 33.39 -23.09
CA ALA A 254 14.84 34.13 -24.10
C ALA A 254 15.24 33.64 -25.50
N GLU A 255 14.27 33.46 -26.40
CA GLU A 255 14.57 33.28 -27.82
C GLU A 255 15.26 34.55 -28.33
N MET A 256 16.52 34.42 -28.76
CA MET A 256 17.33 35.51 -29.24
C MET A 256 18.03 35.10 -30.53
N ASP A 257 18.03 36.00 -31.52
CA ASP A 257 18.73 35.80 -32.78
C ASP A 257 20.24 35.96 -32.56
N LEU A 258 21.00 34.88 -32.78
CA LEU A 258 22.46 34.84 -32.65
C LEU A 258 23.16 35.89 -33.55
N GLY A 259 22.53 36.30 -34.66
CA GLY A 259 23.07 37.32 -35.55
C GLY A 259 23.13 38.72 -34.95
N GLN A 260 22.30 39.04 -33.95
CA GLN A 260 22.29 40.34 -33.27
C GLN A 260 23.25 40.41 -32.09
N LEU A 261 23.83 39.28 -31.67
CA LEU A 261 24.72 39.21 -30.50
C LEU A 261 26.21 39.37 -30.86
N LEU A 262 26.55 39.26 -32.15
CA LEU A 262 27.93 39.16 -32.63
C LEU A 262 28.41 40.39 -33.43
N ASP A 263 27.64 41.48 -33.45
CA ASP A 263 28.06 42.81 -33.94
C ASP A 263 28.48 43.73 -32.77
#